data_AF-A0A6V2YRB9-F1
#
_entry.id   AF-A0A6V2YRB9-F1
#
_cell.length_a   1.000
_cell.length_b   1.000
_cell.length_c   1.000
_cell.angle_alpha   90.00
_cell.angle_beta   90.00
_cell.angle_gamma   90.00
#
_symmetry.space_group_name_H-M   'P 1'
#
loop_
_entity.id
_entity.type
_entity.pdbx_description
1 polymer ?
#
loop_
_entity_poly.entity_id
_entity_poly.type
_entity_poly.pdbx_seq_one_letter_code
_entity_poly.pdbx_strand_id
1 'polypeptide(L)'
;MDALRQLLAEARGLRVAPSRSGALQQRVDDAASWWARAADAVSGVTSVEELDTLLRQAEETSVPPADRAPLLDKAALCRWWRERAAAAFVKEGCRLSLGESLAGDGHYELTTPDGGWGAHFACSFCTGESRYETAQFMIGCDACDRWYHGPCVGVSKAESDAMSEFSCPSCAAAKGVPYKYAQGQPPPRPKRTRRPAARYVAALLCEADALRVSTPETEAMRPLLEAATAWDVPARALLSPSERLCGTERLAALREAVARADDLEVTPEALPLARAALERYDNWRRNEDTLRERPKEARRPSVSAASMAPSTQDCGFLSASAFPGDCLAAGASLLAEAAALGGGEEAHGLRSAQLCAALTAAARWRDEARVALRAESS
;
A
#
# COMPACT_ATOMS: atom_id res chain seq x y z
N MET A 1 42.35 15.80 -0.55
CA MET A 1 42.18 17.17 -1.11
C MET A 1 43.33 18.11 -0.75
N ASP A 2 43.81 18.10 0.49
CA ASP A 2 44.85 19.05 0.93
C ASP A 2 46.19 18.89 0.22
N ALA A 3 46.60 17.64 -0.07
CA ALA A 3 47.80 17.38 -0.87
C ALA A 3 47.72 17.95 -2.31
N LEU A 4 46.55 17.89 -2.96
CA LEU A 4 46.34 18.46 -4.30
C LEU A 4 46.33 19.99 -4.27
N ARG A 5 45.70 20.59 -3.25
CA ARG A 5 45.73 22.05 -3.02
C ARG A 5 47.14 22.54 -2.71
N GLN A 6 47.90 21.78 -1.93
CA GLN A 6 49.29 22.08 -1.62
C GLN A 6 50.18 22.01 -2.88
N LEU A 7 50.05 20.96 -3.70
CA LEU A 7 50.74 20.86 -4.99
C LEU A 7 50.40 22.02 -5.93
N LEU A 8 49.14 22.48 -5.94
CA LEU A 8 48.72 23.67 -6.68
C LEU A 8 49.33 24.95 -6.15
N ALA A 9 49.39 25.12 -4.83
CA ALA A 9 50.02 26.26 -4.19
C ALA A 9 51.53 26.32 -4.49
N GLU A 10 52.21 25.17 -4.42
CA GLU A 10 53.62 25.03 -4.81
C GLU A 10 53.82 25.34 -6.30
N ALA A 11 52.96 24.82 -7.19
CA ALA A 11 53.02 25.09 -8.63
C ALA A 11 52.84 26.57 -8.98
N ARG A 12 52.01 27.31 -8.23
CA ARG A 12 51.81 28.76 -8.39
C ARG A 12 53.03 29.58 -7.94
N GLY A 13 53.87 29.04 -7.05
CA GLY A 13 55.10 29.68 -6.59
C GLY A 13 56.31 29.49 -7.51
N LEU A 14 56.20 28.63 -8.54
CA LEU A 14 57.28 28.38 -9.50
C LEU A 14 57.38 29.51 -10.53
N ARG A 15 58.62 29.86 -10.90
CA ARG A 15 58.88 30.89 -11.92
C ARG A 15 58.48 30.46 -13.35
N VAL A 16 58.31 29.15 -13.56
CA VAL A 16 57.86 28.57 -14.82
C VAL A 16 56.62 27.74 -14.51
N ALA A 17 55.49 28.09 -15.12
CA ALA A 17 54.24 27.38 -14.90
C ALA A 17 54.35 25.94 -15.42
N PRO A 18 54.15 24.91 -14.59
CA PRO A 18 54.18 23.54 -15.05
C PRO A 18 53.03 23.28 -16.02
N SER A 19 53.30 22.52 -17.09
CA SER A 19 52.37 22.26 -18.20
C SER A 19 51.07 21.55 -17.79
N ARG A 20 51.04 20.93 -16.61
CA ARG A 20 49.85 20.24 -16.05
C ARG A 20 49.11 21.03 -14.96
N SER A 21 49.51 22.28 -14.68
CA SER A 21 48.88 23.13 -13.66
C SER A 21 47.38 23.33 -13.88
N GLY A 22 46.94 23.55 -15.13
CA GLY A 22 45.52 23.68 -15.47
C GLY A 22 44.73 22.38 -15.23
N ALA A 23 45.28 21.22 -15.62
CA ALA A 23 44.64 19.93 -15.37
C ALA A 23 44.56 19.61 -13.87
N LEU A 24 45.55 20.03 -13.08
CA LEU A 24 45.54 19.89 -11.61
C LEU A 24 44.47 20.79 -10.98
N GLN A 25 44.32 22.03 -11.46
CA GLN A 25 43.27 22.97 -11.03
C GLN A 25 41.88 22.39 -11.28
N GLN A 26 41.62 21.91 -12.51
CA GLN A 26 40.34 21.30 -12.86
C GLN A 26 39.98 20.13 -11.91
N ARG A 27 40.93 19.25 -11.60
CA ARG A 27 40.69 18.14 -10.66
C ARG A 27 40.34 18.60 -9.24
N VAL A 28 40.91 19.71 -8.78
CA VAL A 28 40.56 20.29 -7.48
C VAL A 28 39.16 20.88 -7.50
N ASP A 29 38.78 21.53 -8.59
CA ASP A 29 37.46 22.14 -8.76
C ASP A 29 36.37 21.07 -8.91
N ASP A 30 36.60 20.03 -9.70
CA ASP A 30 35.71 18.88 -9.87
C ASP A 30 35.47 18.16 -8.53
N ALA A 31 36.54 17.93 -7.76
CA ALA A 31 36.43 17.31 -6.45
C ALA A 31 35.67 18.21 -5.46
N ALA A 32 35.94 19.53 -5.44
CA ALA A 32 35.21 20.47 -4.60
C ALA A 32 33.72 20.52 -4.96
N SER A 33 33.39 20.50 -6.26
CA SER A 33 32.02 20.44 -6.76
C SER A 33 31.31 19.14 -6.33
N TRP A 34 31.98 17.99 -6.46
CA TRP A 34 31.44 16.71 -6.00
C TRP A 34 31.14 16.74 -4.50
N TRP A 35 32.07 17.26 -3.67
CA TRP A 35 31.87 17.35 -2.23
C TRP A 35 30.68 18.22 -1.82
N ALA A 36 30.48 19.35 -2.49
CA ALA A 36 29.33 20.21 -2.25
C ALA A 36 28.02 19.48 -2.61
N ARG A 37 27.97 18.86 -3.80
CA ARG A 37 26.81 18.07 -4.23
C ARG A 37 26.54 16.88 -3.32
N ALA A 38 27.57 16.21 -2.82
CA ALA A 38 27.46 15.12 -1.86
C ALA A 38 26.86 15.58 -0.53
N ALA A 39 27.32 16.72 0.01
CA ALA A 39 26.79 17.29 1.24
C ALA A 39 25.32 17.72 1.10
N ASP A 40 24.97 18.37 -0.02
CA ASP A 40 23.60 18.74 -0.35
C ASP A 40 22.73 17.49 -0.54
N ALA A 41 23.26 16.47 -1.21
CA ALA A 41 22.58 15.20 -1.41
C ALA A 41 22.34 14.43 -0.11
N VAL A 42 23.20 14.57 0.90
CA VAL A 42 22.99 13.93 2.22
C VAL A 42 21.95 14.71 3.02
N SER A 43 22.07 16.04 3.11
CA SER A 43 21.25 16.87 3.99
C SER A 43 19.91 17.31 3.39
N GLY A 44 19.83 17.40 2.06
CA GLY A 44 18.68 17.89 1.30
C GLY A 44 17.72 16.79 0.85
N VAL A 45 16.75 17.18 0.03
CA VAL A 45 15.88 16.23 -0.68
C VAL A 45 16.62 15.71 -1.90
N THR A 46 16.66 14.38 -2.10
CA THR A 46 17.50 13.78 -3.15
C THR A 46 16.87 12.50 -3.69
N SER A 47 17.09 12.25 -4.98
CA SER A 47 16.66 11.01 -5.64
C SER A 47 17.69 9.90 -5.55
N VAL A 48 17.24 8.66 -5.75
CA VAL A 48 18.13 7.49 -5.73
C VAL A 48 19.11 7.53 -6.89
N GLU A 49 18.66 8.01 -8.05
CA GLU A 49 19.47 8.14 -9.26
C GLU A 49 20.63 9.14 -9.06
N GLU A 50 20.38 10.25 -8.35
CA GLU A 50 21.42 11.22 -8.01
C GLU A 50 22.41 10.64 -7.00
N LEU A 51 21.92 9.91 -5.98
CA LEU A 51 22.79 9.23 -5.00
C LEU A 51 23.69 8.18 -5.68
N ASP A 52 23.13 7.35 -6.56
CA ASP A 52 23.89 6.35 -7.31
C ASP A 52 24.90 6.98 -8.27
N THR A 53 24.55 8.12 -8.87
CA THR A 53 25.46 8.91 -9.71
C THR A 53 26.63 9.46 -8.90
N LEU A 54 26.37 10.05 -7.74
CA LEU A 54 27.40 10.57 -6.85
C LEU A 54 28.32 9.47 -6.31
N LEU A 55 27.76 8.30 -5.98
CA LEU A 55 28.52 7.14 -5.52
C LEU A 55 29.43 6.59 -6.62
N ARG A 56 28.94 6.48 -7.86
CA ARG A 56 29.76 6.06 -9.02
C ARG A 56 30.90 7.03 -9.28
N GLN A 57 30.62 8.34 -9.26
CA GLN A 57 31.64 9.39 -9.38
C GLN A 57 32.68 9.29 -8.26
N ALA A 58 32.27 8.94 -7.04
CA ALA A 58 33.17 8.73 -5.91
C ALA A 58 34.12 7.54 -6.12
N GLU A 59 33.65 6.46 -6.75
CA GLU A 59 34.47 5.30 -7.11
C GLU A 59 35.51 5.65 -8.19
N GLU A 60 35.06 6.30 -9.26
CA GLU A 60 35.91 6.74 -10.37
C GLU A 60 37.02 7.69 -9.90
N THR A 61 36.73 8.54 -8.91
CA THR A 61 37.67 9.51 -8.33
C THR A 61 38.42 8.99 -7.11
N SER A 62 38.20 7.71 -6.73
CA SER A 62 38.85 7.05 -5.59
C SER A 62 38.66 7.80 -4.26
N VAL A 63 37.47 8.37 -4.03
CA VAL A 63 37.09 8.93 -2.73
C VAL A 63 37.08 7.81 -1.67
N PRO A 64 37.74 7.99 -0.52
CA PRO A 64 37.77 6.97 0.52
C PRO A 64 36.37 6.52 0.98
N PRO A 65 36.18 5.26 1.38
CA PRO A 65 34.88 4.78 1.86
C PRO A 65 34.33 5.55 3.07
N ALA A 66 35.19 5.95 4.01
CA ALA A 66 34.79 6.73 5.20
C ALA A 66 34.18 8.10 4.83
N ASP A 67 34.75 8.71 3.79
CA ASP A 67 34.43 10.03 3.28
C ASP A 67 33.08 10.06 2.54
N ARG A 68 32.66 8.93 1.99
CA ARG A 68 31.36 8.74 1.32
C ARG A 68 30.36 7.90 2.13
N ALA A 69 30.68 7.55 3.38
CA ALA A 69 29.81 6.76 4.24
C ALA A 69 28.40 7.39 4.41
N PRO A 70 28.25 8.72 4.62
CA PRO A 70 26.92 9.31 4.73
C PRO A 70 26.07 9.18 3.47
N LEU A 71 26.69 9.23 2.28
CA LEU A 71 26.01 8.99 1.00
C LEU A 71 25.56 7.53 0.88
N LEU A 72 26.43 6.59 1.25
CA LEU A 72 26.12 5.16 1.25
C LEU A 72 24.95 4.85 2.19
N ASP A 73 24.96 5.42 3.39
CA ASP A 73 23.90 5.26 4.38
C ASP A 73 22.57 5.82 3.85
N LYS A 74 22.58 7.02 3.27
CA LYS A 74 21.37 7.60 2.67
C LYS A 74 20.86 6.75 1.51
N ALA A 75 21.74 6.31 0.61
CA ALA A 75 21.37 5.44 -0.50
C ALA A 75 20.78 4.10 -0.03
N ALA A 76 21.33 3.52 1.05
CA ALA A 76 20.79 2.32 1.66
C ALA A 76 19.38 2.54 2.23
N LEU A 77 19.14 3.65 2.93
CA LEU A 77 17.82 4.02 3.44
C LEU A 77 16.81 4.23 2.30
N CYS A 78 17.23 4.87 1.21
CA CYS A 78 16.39 5.05 0.03
C CYS A 78 15.99 3.71 -0.60
N ARG A 79 16.95 2.79 -0.78
CA ARG A 79 16.67 1.45 -1.33
C ARG A 79 15.76 0.64 -0.42
N TRP A 80 16.03 0.65 0.88
CA TRP A 80 15.16 0.02 1.88
C TRP A 80 13.73 0.56 1.81
N TRP A 81 13.56 1.88 1.73
CA TRP A 81 12.24 2.49 1.60
C TRP A 81 11.54 2.05 0.31
N ARG A 82 12.25 2.03 -0.83
CA ARG A 82 11.71 1.58 -2.12
C ARG A 82 11.28 0.12 -2.08
N GLU A 83 12.06 -0.77 -1.47
CA GLU A 83 11.70 -2.19 -1.31
C GLU A 83 10.44 -2.36 -0.46
N ARG A 84 10.36 -1.62 0.64
CA ARG A 84 9.18 -1.61 1.52
C ARG A 84 7.93 -1.07 0.80
N ALA A 85 8.08 0.03 0.06
CA ALA A 85 7.00 0.57 -0.75
C ALA A 85 6.59 -0.41 -1.88
N ALA A 86 7.56 -1.07 -2.52
CA ALA A 86 7.30 -2.11 -3.52
C ALA A 86 6.51 -3.27 -2.93
N ALA A 87 6.83 -3.74 -1.73
CA ALA A 87 6.07 -4.81 -1.07
C ALA A 87 4.61 -4.43 -0.78
N ALA A 88 4.31 -3.14 -0.62
CA ALA A 88 2.97 -2.62 -0.40
C ALA A 88 2.10 -2.67 -1.66
N PHE A 89 2.68 -2.30 -2.80
CA PHE A 89 1.96 -2.17 -4.06
C PHE A 89 2.09 -3.40 -4.94
N VAL A 90 3.22 -4.11 -4.93
CA VAL A 90 3.54 -5.20 -5.86
C VAL A 90 3.37 -6.56 -5.18
N LYS A 91 2.85 -7.53 -5.94
CA LYS A 91 2.73 -8.92 -5.46
C LYS A 91 4.14 -9.49 -5.22
N GLU A 92 4.33 -10.11 -4.05
CA GLU A 92 5.61 -10.71 -3.65
C GLU A 92 6.10 -11.72 -4.68
N GLY A 93 7.35 -11.60 -5.13
CA GLY A 93 7.94 -12.46 -6.16
C GLY A 93 7.59 -12.08 -7.60
N CYS A 94 6.89 -10.97 -7.81
CA CYS A 94 6.67 -10.42 -9.16
C CYS A 94 7.88 -9.59 -9.61
N ARG A 95 8.23 -9.69 -10.89
CA ARG A 95 9.30 -8.91 -11.52
C ARG A 95 8.99 -7.41 -11.67
N LEU A 96 7.70 -7.03 -11.61
CA LEU A 96 7.25 -5.65 -11.83
C LEU A 96 7.87 -4.68 -10.82
N SER A 97 8.45 -3.58 -11.29
CA SER A 97 8.95 -2.54 -10.40
C SER A 97 7.82 -1.71 -9.76
N LEU A 98 8.11 -1.04 -8.64
CA LEU A 98 7.16 -0.12 -8.01
C LEU A 98 6.71 0.99 -8.98
N GLY A 99 7.66 1.58 -9.72
CA GLY A 99 7.37 2.62 -10.70
C GLY A 99 6.43 2.14 -11.82
N GLU A 100 6.69 0.98 -12.41
CA GLU A 100 5.79 0.39 -13.42
C GLU A 100 4.40 0.11 -12.86
N SER A 101 4.33 -0.43 -11.64
CA SER A 101 3.06 -0.71 -10.98
C SER A 101 2.24 0.56 -10.71
N LEU A 102 2.89 1.65 -10.27
CA LEU A 102 2.25 2.92 -9.96
C LEU A 102 1.87 3.72 -11.22
N ALA A 103 2.59 3.56 -12.32
CA ALA A 103 2.33 4.26 -13.58
C ALA A 103 1.34 3.53 -14.49
N GLY A 104 1.27 2.20 -14.42
CA GLY A 104 0.43 1.42 -15.33
C GLY A 104 -1.04 1.34 -14.91
N ASP A 105 -1.75 0.46 -15.62
CA ASP A 105 -3.22 0.34 -15.63
C ASP A 105 -3.72 -1.08 -15.28
N GLY A 106 -2.80 -1.96 -14.86
CA GLY A 106 -3.12 -3.36 -14.52
C GLY A 106 -2.98 -4.35 -15.67
N HIS A 107 -2.68 -3.90 -16.90
CA HIS A 107 -2.47 -4.78 -18.04
C HIS A 107 -1.03 -5.31 -18.12
N TYR A 108 -0.62 -6.04 -17.09
CA TYR A 108 0.73 -6.62 -17.03
C TYR A 108 0.75 -8.09 -17.46
N GLU A 109 1.90 -8.52 -17.97
CA GLU A 109 2.30 -9.92 -17.98
C GLU A 109 3.15 -10.17 -16.74
N LEU A 110 2.50 -10.60 -15.67
CA LEU A 110 3.17 -10.75 -14.38
C LEU A 110 3.99 -12.06 -14.38
N THR A 111 5.31 -11.89 -14.36
CA THR A 111 6.28 -13.00 -14.36
C THR A 111 7.10 -13.02 -13.08
N THR A 112 7.68 -14.17 -12.81
CA THR A 112 8.73 -14.35 -11.78
C THR A 112 10.04 -13.69 -12.24
N PRO A 113 11.03 -13.45 -11.35
CA PRO A 113 12.28 -12.81 -11.72
C PRO A 113 13.07 -13.55 -12.80
N ASP A 114 12.98 -14.89 -12.82
CA ASP A 114 13.55 -15.79 -13.83
C ASP A 114 12.79 -15.80 -15.16
N GLY A 115 11.69 -15.03 -15.26
CA GLY A 115 10.85 -14.97 -16.45
C GLY A 115 9.86 -16.14 -16.56
N GLY A 116 9.80 -17.00 -15.54
CA GLY A 116 8.84 -18.09 -15.44
C GLY A 116 7.43 -17.63 -15.09
N TRP A 117 6.46 -18.50 -15.35
CA TRP A 117 5.06 -18.29 -14.98
C TRP A 117 4.79 -18.67 -13.53
N GLY A 118 4.03 -17.84 -12.81
CA GLY A 118 3.57 -18.13 -11.46
C GLY A 118 2.05 -17.98 -11.35
N ALA A 119 1.37 -19.04 -10.92
CA ALA A 119 -0.09 -19.06 -10.77
C ALA A 119 -0.62 -17.91 -9.87
N HIS A 120 0.16 -17.53 -8.84
CA HIS A 120 -0.20 -16.46 -7.91
C HIS A 120 -0.22 -15.05 -8.56
N PHE A 121 0.41 -14.88 -9.72
CA PHE A 121 0.41 -13.63 -10.48
C PHE A 121 -0.48 -13.66 -11.72
N ALA A 122 -1.03 -14.82 -12.08
CA ALA A 122 -1.77 -14.96 -13.33
C ALA A 122 -3.00 -14.03 -13.41
N CYS A 123 -3.67 -13.77 -12.27
CA CYS A 123 -4.87 -12.93 -12.26
C CYS A 123 -4.54 -11.43 -12.08
N SER A 124 -4.75 -10.65 -13.15
CA SER A 124 -4.64 -9.18 -13.16
C SER A 124 -5.85 -8.46 -12.55
N PHE A 125 -6.88 -9.18 -12.09
CA PHE A 125 -8.12 -8.59 -11.56
C PHE A 125 -8.22 -8.69 -10.03
N CYS A 126 -7.21 -9.26 -9.36
CA CYS A 126 -7.18 -9.38 -7.91
C CYS A 126 -6.03 -8.58 -7.29
N THR A 127 -6.28 -8.09 -6.07
CA THR A 127 -5.28 -7.43 -5.23
C THR A 127 -4.33 -8.42 -4.54
N GLY A 128 -4.64 -9.72 -4.58
CA GLY A 128 -3.82 -10.79 -3.99
C GLY A 128 -3.78 -10.77 -2.45
N GLU A 129 -4.70 -10.07 -1.80
CA GLU A 129 -4.75 -9.90 -0.34
C GLU A 129 -5.36 -11.09 0.41
N SER A 130 -6.18 -11.90 -0.25
CA SER A 130 -6.85 -13.04 0.37
C SER A 130 -6.40 -14.37 -0.24
N ARG A 131 -5.77 -15.21 0.58
CA ARG A 131 -5.51 -16.63 0.22
C ARG A 131 -6.80 -17.41 -0.05
N TYR A 132 -7.92 -16.98 0.54
CA TYR A 132 -9.23 -17.58 0.33
C TYR A 132 -9.82 -17.21 -1.04
N GLU A 133 -9.42 -16.07 -1.59
CA GLU A 133 -9.78 -15.63 -2.94
C GLU A 133 -8.84 -16.21 -4.01
N THR A 134 -7.57 -16.43 -3.69
CA THR A 134 -6.59 -17.02 -4.63
C THR A 134 -6.55 -18.55 -4.64
N ALA A 135 -7.10 -19.23 -3.62
CA ALA A 135 -7.31 -20.69 -3.62
C ALA A 135 -8.52 -21.14 -4.44
N GLN A 136 -9.18 -20.21 -5.14
CA GLN A 136 -10.37 -20.46 -5.95
C GLN A 136 -9.99 -21.04 -7.31
N PHE A 137 -10.96 -21.69 -7.97
CA PHE A 137 -10.76 -22.21 -9.32
C PHE A 137 -10.37 -21.08 -10.29
N MET A 138 -9.56 -21.44 -11.28
CA MET A 138 -9.14 -20.51 -12.32
C MET A 138 -9.76 -20.89 -13.66
N ILE A 139 -9.99 -19.88 -14.50
CA ILE A 139 -10.50 -19.99 -15.86
C ILE A 139 -9.53 -19.30 -16.83
N GLY A 140 -9.22 -19.96 -17.94
CA GLY A 140 -8.38 -19.44 -19.01
C GLY A 140 -9.21 -18.77 -20.10
N CYS A 141 -8.77 -17.60 -20.58
CA CYS A 141 -9.44 -16.88 -21.67
C CYS A 141 -8.96 -17.38 -23.04
N ASP A 142 -9.88 -17.86 -23.88
CA ASP A 142 -9.58 -18.41 -25.21
C ASP A 142 -9.09 -17.36 -26.23
N ALA A 143 -9.18 -16.07 -25.88
CA ALA A 143 -8.74 -14.99 -26.76
C ALA A 143 -7.32 -14.48 -26.46
N CYS A 144 -6.81 -14.66 -25.24
CA CYS A 144 -5.51 -14.13 -24.83
C CYS A 144 -4.65 -15.09 -24.00
N ASP A 145 -5.12 -16.32 -23.78
CA ASP A 145 -4.45 -17.41 -23.07
C ASP A 145 -4.05 -17.08 -21.61
N ARG A 146 -4.61 -16.00 -21.05
CA ARG A 146 -4.39 -15.59 -19.65
C ARG A 146 -5.38 -16.28 -18.72
N TRP A 147 -4.95 -16.47 -17.47
CA TRP A 147 -5.68 -17.17 -16.42
C TRP A 147 -6.22 -16.22 -15.34
N TYR A 148 -7.44 -16.46 -14.90
CA TYR A 148 -8.15 -15.59 -13.96
C TYR A 148 -8.83 -16.39 -12.87
N HIS A 149 -8.90 -15.88 -11.64
CA HIS A 149 -9.81 -16.47 -10.65
C HIS A 149 -11.24 -16.21 -11.11
N GLY A 150 -12.09 -17.24 -11.12
CA GLY A 150 -13.48 -17.12 -11.57
C GLY A 150 -14.22 -15.93 -10.93
N PRO A 151 -14.19 -15.78 -9.60
CA PRO A 151 -14.85 -14.66 -8.93
C PRO A 151 -14.29 -13.28 -9.29
N CYS A 152 -13.00 -13.16 -9.61
CA CYS A 152 -12.43 -11.89 -10.08
C CYS A 152 -12.96 -11.46 -11.45
N VAL A 153 -13.52 -12.40 -12.21
CA VAL A 153 -14.17 -12.14 -13.51
C VAL A 153 -15.68 -12.38 -13.45
N GLY A 154 -16.28 -12.58 -12.27
CA GLY A 154 -17.72 -12.79 -12.12
C GLY A 154 -18.24 -14.14 -12.66
N VAL A 155 -17.36 -15.12 -12.84
CA VAL A 155 -17.70 -16.47 -13.29
C VAL A 155 -17.71 -17.41 -12.10
N SER A 156 -18.81 -18.14 -11.92
CA SER A 156 -18.91 -19.23 -10.94
C SER A 156 -18.37 -20.55 -11.52
N LYS A 157 -18.02 -21.50 -10.64
CA LYS A 157 -17.49 -22.79 -11.09
C LYS A 157 -18.50 -23.55 -11.95
N ALA A 158 -19.78 -23.52 -11.58
CA ALA A 158 -20.84 -24.18 -12.34
C ALA A 158 -21.04 -23.57 -13.73
N GLU A 159 -20.92 -22.24 -13.87
CA GLU A 159 -20.94 -21.58 -15.18
C GLU A 159 -19.72 -21.98 -16.01
N SER A 160 -18.53 -22.04 -15.39
CA SER A 160 -17.30 -22.48 -16.06
C SER A 160 -17.39 -23.93 -16.57
N ASP A 161 -17.96 -24.84 -15.78
CA ASP A 161 -18.10 -26.25 -16.14
C ASP A 161 -19.09 -26.45 -17.33
N ALA A 162 -20.04 -25.53 -17.50
CA ALA A 162 -21.00 -25.53 -18.62
C ALA A 162 -20.53 -24.70 -19.83
N MET A 163 -19.37 -24.05 -19.74
CA MET A 163 -18.88 -23.12 -20.75
C MET A 163 -17.96 -23.82 -21.75
N SER A 164 -18.19 -23.59 -23.05
CA SER A 164 -17.29 -24.05 -24.12
C SER A 164 -16.17 -23.06 -24.42
N GLU A 165 -16.44 -21.76 -24.32
CA GLU A 165 -15.50 -20.67 -24.60
C GLU A 165 -15.68 -19.52 -23.60
N PHE A 166 -14.57 -19.06 -23.03
CA PHE A 166 -14.46 -17.92 -22.14
C PHE A 166 -13.71 -16.75 -22.80
N SER A 167 -14.32 -15.56 -22.79
CA SER A 167 -13.65 -14.30 -23.12
C SER A 167 -13.64 -13.40 -21.89
N CYS A 168 -12.45 -12.99 -21.45
CA CYS A 168 -12.27 -12.12 -20.29
C CYS A 168 -12.84 -10.70 -20.52
N PRO A 169 -13.04 -9.90 -19.45
CA PRO A 169 -13.58 -8.54 -19.56
C PRO A 169 -12.82 -7.66 -20.54
N SER A 170 -11.48 -7.73 -20.54
CA SER A 170 -10.62 -6.93 -21.43
C SER A 170 -10.77 -7.33 -22.89
N CYS A 171 -10.83 -8.63 -23.20
CA CYS A 171 -11.03 -9.12 -24.56
C CYS A 171 -12.45 -8.83 -25.07
N ALA A 172 -13.47 -8.90 -24.19
CA ALA A 172 -14.82 -8.51 -24.53
C ALA A 172 -14.90 -7.02 -24.90
N ALA A 173 -14.29 -6.15 -24.07
CA ALA A 173 -14.21 -4.72 -24.34
C ALA A 173 -13.45 -4.41 -25.64
N ALA A 174 -12.31 -5.06 -25.89
CA ALA A 174 -11.53 -4.89 -27.11
C ALA A 174 -12.29 -5.29 -28.38
N LYS A 175 -13.16 -6.31 -28.30
CA LYS A 175 -14.04 -6.75 -29.39
C LYS A 175 -15.34 -5.92 -29.51
N GLY A 176 -15.56 -4.96 -28.62
CA GLY A 176 -16.79 -4.16 -28.57
C GLY A 176 -18.04 -4.96 -28.21
N VAL A 177 -17.88 -6.12 -27.54
CA VAL A 177 -19.01 -6.97 -27.13
C VAL A 177 -19.31 -6.78 -25.63
N PRO A 178 -20.59 -6.75 -25.23
CA PRO A 178 -20.96 -6.68 -23.81
C PRO A 178 -20.40 -7.86 -23.01
N TYR A 179 -19.87 -7.58 -21.82
CA TYR A 179 -19.37 -8.63 -20.94
C TYR A 179 -20.52 -9.42 -20.32
N LYS A 180 -20.59 -10.73 -20.62
CA LYS A 180 -21.74 -11.59 -20.31
C LYS A 180 -21.87 -11.93 -18.82
N TYR A 181 -20.76 -11.96 -18.09
CA TYR A 181 -20.69 -12.50 -16.73
C TYR A 181 -20.71 -11.40 -15.65
N ALA A 182 -21.14 -10.19 -16.00
CA ALA A 182 -21.14 -9.06 -15.08
C ALA A 182 -22.27 -9.13 -14.02
N GLN A 183 -23.22 -10.07 -14.12
CA GLN A 183 -24.31 -10.30 -13.15
C GLN A 183 -25.06 -9.02 -12.71
N GLY A 184 -25.27 -8.06 -13.62
CA GLY A 184 -25.93 -6.78 -13.34
C GLY A 184 -25.04 -5.72 -12.67
N GLN A 185 -23.77 -6.03 -12.45
CA GLN A 185 -22.71 -5.11 -12.03
C GLN A 185 -21.92 -4.63 -13.25
N PRO A 186 -21.18 -3.50 -13.16
CA PRO A 186 -20.22 -3.14 -14.19
C PRO A 186 -19.15 -4.25 -14.36
N PRO A 187 -18.60 -4.44 -15.58
CA PRO A 187 -17.52 -5.39 -15.80
C PRO A 187 -16.34 -5.08 -14.87
N PRO A 188 -15.70 -6.10 -14.26
CA PRO A 188 -14.55 -5.86 -13.41
C PRO A 188 -13.42 -5.25 -14.25
N ARG A 189 -12.64 -4.37 -13.62
CA ARG A 189 -11.47 -3.73 -14.22
C ARG A 189 -10.18 -4.39 -13.72
N PRO A 190 -9.12 -4.44 -14.55
CA PRO A 190 -7.80 -4.83 -14.09
C PRO A 190 -7.36 -3.97 -12.90
N LYS A 191 -6.67 -4.60 -11.95
CA LYS A 191 -6.03 -3.94 -10.81
C LYS A 191 -4.55 -3.87 -11.10
N ARG A 192 -3.84 -2.89 -10.55
CA ARG A 192 -2.39 -2.77 -10.76
C ARG A 192 -1.67 -4.02 -10.27
N THR A 193 -1.64 -4.25 -8.97
CA THR A 193 -1.14 -5.53 -8.42
C THR A 193 -1.74 -5.76 -7.03
N ARG A 194 -1.22 -5.12 -5.99
CA ARG A 194 -1.82 -5.07 -4.64
C ARG A 194 -2.50 -3.72 -4.41
N ARG A 195 -3.37 -3.63 -3.39
CA ARG A 195 -4.12 -2.41 -3.05
C ARG A 195 -3.90 -2.03 -1.58
N PRO A 196 -2.78 -1.37 -1.25
CA PRO A 196 -2.45 -1.05 0.13
C PRO A 196 -3.51 -0.14 0.78
N ALA A 197 -3.61 -0.21 2.11
CA ALA A 197 -4.48 0.69 2.88
C ALA A 197 -3.99 2.14 2.81
N ALA A 198 -4.91 3.10 2.72
CA ALA A 198 -4.61 4.53 2.66
C ALA A 198 -3.68 4.99 3.80
N ARG A 199 -3.95 4.55 5.03
CA ARG A 199 -3.08 4.81 6.19
C ARG A 199 -1.64 4.33 6.02
N TYR A 200 -1.44 3.23 5.29
CA TYR A 200 -0.10 2.68 5.07
C TYR A 200 0.64 3.46 3.99
N VAL A 201 -0.05 3.86 2.93
CA VAL A 201 0.48 4.77 1.91
C VAL A 201 0.88 6.12 2.52
N ALA A 202 0.03 6.67 3.40
CA ALA A 202 0.35 7.88 4.14
C ALA A 202 1.62 7.72 4.99
N ALA A 203 1.76 6.60 5.72
CA ALA A 203 2.97 6.31 6.49
C ALA A 203 4.22 6.23 5.60
N LEU A 204 4.13 5.56 4.43
CA LEU A 204 5.25 5.49 3.48
C LEU A 204 5.67 6.87 2.96
N LEU A 205 4.71 7.77 2.67
CA LEU A 205 5.00 9.14 2.25
C LEU A 205 5.65 9.95 3.37
N CYS A 206 5.14 9.85 4.60
CA CYS A 206 5.78 10.49 5.76
C CYS A 206 7.19 9.95 6.03
N GLU A 207 7.39 8.64 5.90
CA GLU A 207 8.71 8.00 5.99
C GLU A 207 9.66 8.57 4.91
N ALA A 208 9.19 8.71 3.66
CA ALA A 208 9.99 9.29 2.57
C ALA A 208 10.38 10.75 2.84
N ASP A 209 9.42 11.57 3.30
CA ASP A 209 9.66 12.97 3.63
C ASP A 209 10.66 13.09 4.80
N ALA A 210 10.57 12.22 5.81
CA ALA A 210 11.52 12.17 6.94
C ALA A 210 12.93 11.76 6.51
N LEU A 211 13.04 10.82 5.56
CA LEU A 211 14.31 10.39 4.95
C LEU A 211 14.81 11.39 3.90
N ARG A 212 14.02 12.42 3.56
CA ARG A 212 14.29 13.41 2.52
C ARG A 212 14.59 12.76 1.16
N VAL A 213 13.78 11.76 0.82
CA VAL A 213 13.86 11.07 -0.47
C VAL A 213 12.80 11.66 -1.40
N SER A 214 13.22 12.14 -2.56
CA SER A 214 12.29 12.45 -3.66
C SER A 214 12.42 11.38 -4.72
N THR A 215 11.32 10.70 -5.04
CA THR A 215 11.27 9.72 -6.13
C THR A 215 10.02 9.91 -6.97
N PRO A 216 10.05 9.53 -8.27
CA PRO A 216 8.85 9.44 -9.08
C PRO A 216 7.75 8.60 -8.42
N GLU A 217 8.12 7.57 -7.66
CA GLU A 217 7.19 6.74 -6.91
C GLU A 217 6.45 7.51 -5.81
N THR A 218 7.16 8.36 -5.04
CA THR A 218 6.49 9.24 -4.05
C THR A 218 5.52 10.22 -4.69
N GLU A 219 5.87 10.77 -5.86
CA GLU A 219 4.99 11.68 -6.61
C GLU A 219 3.75 10.94 -7.13
N ALA A 220 3.90 9.71 -7.62
CA ALA A 220 2.80 8.88 -8.10
C ALA A 220 1.90 8.35 -6.97
N MET A 221 2.41 8.17 -5.75
CA MET A 221 1.62 7.72 -4.59
C MET A 221 0.69 8.81 -4.04
N ARG A 222 1.09 10.09 -4.12
CA ARG A 222 0.30 11.23 -3.59
C ARG A 222 -1.12 11.34 -4.17
N PRO A 223 -1.34 11.34 -5.51
CA PRO A 223 -2.70 11.42 -6.07
C PRO A 223 -3.54 10.17 -5.75
N LEU A 224 -2.92 9.01 -5.58
CA LEU A 224 -3.65 7.79 -5.18
C LEU A 224 -4.17 7.90 -3.75
N LEU A 225 -3.35 8.43 -2.84
CA LEU A 225 -3.75 8.69 -1.46
C LEU A 225 -4.85 9.77 -1.42
N GLU A 226 -4.69 10.85 -2.18
CA GLU A 226 -5.67 11.93 -2.28
C GLU A 226 -7.04 11.43 -2.77
N ALA A 227 -7.06 10.58 -3.81
CA ALA A 227 -8.30 9.99 -4.29
C ALA A 227 -8.99 9.12 -3.22
N ALA A 228 -8.21 8.34 -2.45
CA ALA A 228 -8.74 7.52 -1.36
C ALA A 228 -9.28 8.35 -0.20
N THR A 229 -8.57 9.41 0.21
CA THR A 229 -9.01 10.29 1.30
C THR A 229 -10.20 11.16 0.89
N ALA A 230 -10.25 11.61 -0.35
CA ALA A 230 -11.41 12.33 -0.91
C ALA A 230 -12.66 11.45 -0.93
N TRP A 231 -12.52 10.14 -1.17
CA TRP A 231 -13.62 9.18 -1.08
C TRP A 231 -14.11 8.97 0.36
N ASP A 232 -13.19 8.98 1.34
CA ASP A 232 -13.52 8.73 2.76
C ASP A 232 -14.50 9.77 3.32
N VAL A 233 -14.41 11.04 2.91
CA VAL A 233 -15.25 12.13 3.44
C VAL A 233 -16.75 11.86 3.24
N PRO A 234 -17.28 11.72 2.01
CA PRO A 234 -18.69 11.43 1.79
C PRO A 234 -19.09 10.03 2.31
N ALA A 235 -18.20 9.03 2.25
CA ALA A 235 -18.50 7.70 2.77
C ALA A 235 -18.73 7.70 4.29
N ARG A 236 -17.93 8.46 5.04
CA ARG A 236 -18.09 8.63 6.50
C ARG A 236 -19.37 9.37 6.85
N ALA A 237 -19.78 10.36 6.05
CA ALA A 237 -21.07 11.02 6.21
C ALA A 237 -22.22 9.99 6.09
N LEU A 238 -22.20 9.16 5.04
CA LEU A 238 -23.16 8.08 4.82
C LEU A 238 -23.16 7.01 5.91
N LEU A 239 -22.07 6.85 6.68
CA LEU A 239 -21.97 5.91 7.80
C LEU A 239 -22.33 6.56 9.15
N SER A 240 -22.41 7.89 9.21
CA SER A 240 -22.71 8.63 10.42
C SER A 240 -24.18 8.47 10.85
N PRO A 241 -24.48 8.33 12.16
CA PRO A 241 -25.85 8.38 12.66
C PRO A 241 -26.57 9.70 12.31
N SER A 242 -25.82 10.78 12.11
CA SER A 242 -26.35 12.13 11.81
C SER A 242 -26.78 12.33 10.36
N GLU A 243 -26.65 11.31 9.51
CA GLU A 243 -27.08 11.35 8.10
C GLU A 243 -28.60 11.53 8.00
N ARG A 244 -29.03 12.47 7.14
CA ARG A 244 -30.44 12.88 7.02
C ARG A 244 -31.20 12.21 5.89
N LEU A 245 -30.51 11.50 5.01
CA LEU A 245 -31.13 10.70 3.95
C LEU A 245 -32.05 9.63 4.54
N CYS A 246 -33.16 9.33 3.85
CA CYS A 246 -33.99 8.22 4.26
C CYS A 246 -33.24 6.88 4.07
N GLY A 247 -33.67 5.82 4.77
CA GLY A 247 -32.92 4.56 4.80
C GLY A 247 -32.66 3.94 3.43
N THR A 248 -33.59 4.07 2.48
CA THR A 248 -33.43 3.54 1.11
C THR A 248 -32.49 4.38 0.26
N GLU A 249 -32.56 5.71 0.35
CA GLU A 249 -31.66 6.63 -0.36
C GLU A 249 -30.23 6.49 0.16
N ARG A 250 -30.08 6.42 1.49
CA ARG A 250 -28.80 6.22 2.16
C ARG A 250 -28.14 4.90 1.73
N LEU A 251 -28.92 3.82 1.65
CA LEU A 251 -28.44 2.52 1.19
C LEU A 251 -28.01 2.56 -0.28
N ALA A 252 -28.80 3.20 -1.15
CA ALA A 252 -28.46 3.35 -2.56
C ALA A 252 -27.16 4.14 -2.74
N ALA A 253 -27.03 5.27 -2.03
CA ALA A 253 -25.81 6.08 -2.03
C ALA A 253 -24.59 5.31 -1.49
N LEU A 254 -24.76 4.49 -0.45
CA LEU A 254 -23.68 3.67 0.10
C LEU A 254 -23.24 2.57 -0.89
N ARG A 255 -24.18 1.91 -1.58
CA ARG A 255 -23.85 0.93 -2.63
C ARG A 255 -23.09 1.58 -3.78
N GLU A 256 -23.53 2.74 -4.23
CA GLU A 256 -22.83 3.50 -5.27
C GLU A 256 -21.43 3.91 -4.81
N ALA A 257 -21.28 4.41 -3.57
CA ALA A 257 -19.99 4.76 -3.01
C ALA A 257 -19.04 3.57 -2.97
N VAL A 258 -19.49 2.40 -2.51
CA VAL A 258 -18.69 1.17 -2.49
C VAL A 258 -18.30 0.73 -3.91
N ALA A 259 -19.22 0.81 -4.88
CA ALA A 259 -18.91 0.50 -6.28
C ALA A 259 -17.83 1.43 -6.85
N ARG A 260 -17.88 2.75 -6.56
CA ARG A 260 -16.83 3.69 -6.97
C ARG A 260 -15.49 3.44 -6.28
N ALA A 261 -15.49 2.88 -5.07
CA ALA A 261 -14.27 2.55 -4.35
C ALA A 261 -13.48 1.41 -5.01
N ASP A 262 -14.16 0.57 -5.80
CA ASP A 262 -13.50 -0.49 -6.56
C ASP A 262 -12.55 0.06 -7.63
N ASP A 263 -12.72 1.31 -8.08
CA ASP A 263 -11.81 1.95 -9.02
C ASP A 263 -10.57 2.59 -8.36
N LEU A 264 -10.51 2.62 -7.02
CA LEU A 264 -9.41 3.27 -6.29
C LEU A 264 -8.24 2.31 -6.02
N GLU A 265 -7.03 2.64 -6.47
CA GLU A 265 -5.85 1.75 -6.31
C GLU A 265 -5.23 1.76 -4.90
N VAL A 266 -5.86 2.46 -3.96
CA VAL A 266 -5.53 2.48 -2.53
C VAL A 266 -6.82 2.27 -1.76
N THR A 267 -6.81 1.37 -0.77
CA THR A 267 -8.00 1.04 0.02
C THR A 267 -8.34 2.19 0.97
N PRO A 268 -9.50 2.89 0.80
CA PRO A 268 -9.92 3.95 1.71
C PRO A 268 -10.17 3.42 3.12
N GLU A 269 -10.02 4.25 4.14
CA GLU A 269 -10.16 3.80 5.52
C GLU A 269 -11.57 3.36 5.88
N ALA A 270 -12.59 4.04 5.33
CA ALA A 270 -13.98 3.75 5.60
C ALA A 270 -14.55 2.61 4.75
N LEU A 271 -13.84 2.14 3.71
CA LEU A 271 -14.34 1.11 2.79
C LEU A 271 -14.68 -0.22 3.48
N PRO A 272 -13.84 -0.79 4.37
CA PRO A 272 -14.20 -2.02 5.09
C PRO A 272 -15.47 -1.86 5.92
N LEU A 273 -15.66 -0.71 6.56
CA LEU A 273 -16.85 -0.42 7.35
C LEU A 273 -18.10 -0.25 6.47
N ALA A 274 -17.95 0.41 5.32
CA ALA A 274 -19.01 0.56 4.33
C ALA A 274 -19.49 -0.80 3.80
N ARG A 275 -18.55 -1.67 3.41
CA ARG A 275 -18.84 -3.05 2.97
C ARG A 275 -19.56 -3.85 4.06
N ALA A 276 -19.06 -3.81 5.29
CA ALA A 276 -19.69 -4.50 6.42
C ALA A 276 -21.10 -3.97 6.74
N ALA A 277 -21.35 -2.68 6.55
CA ALA A 277 -22.68 -2.09 6.72
C ALA A 277 -23.68 -2.60 5.67
N LEU A 278 -23.27 -2.66 4.40
CA LEU A 278 -24.08 -3.23 3.32
C LEU A 278 -24.36 -4.72 3.53
N GLU A 279 -23.34 -5.49 3.88
CA GLU A 279 -23.48 -6.93 4.14
C GLU A 279 -24.46 -7.22 5.28
N ARG A 280 -24.39 -6.46 6.38
CA ARG A 280 -25.35 -6.56 7.48
C ARG A 280 -26.78 -6.26 7.02
N TYR A 281 -26.97 -5.25 6.17
CA TYR A 281 -28.28 -4.93 5.62
C TYR A 281 -28.81 -6.05 4.72
N ASP A 282 -27.98 -6.57 3.81
CA ASP A 282 -28.38 -7.64 2.88
C ASP A 282 -28.71 -8.94 3.64
N ASN A 283 -27.95 -9.25 4.70
CA ASN A 283 -28.26 -10.35 5.62
C ASN A 283 -29.61 -10.15 6.32
N TRP A 284 -29.88 -8.94 6.82
CA TRP A 284 -31.17 -8.63 7.43
C TRP A 284 -32.34 -8.79 6.45
N ARG A 285 -32.19 -8.33 5.21
CA ARG A 285 -33.22 -8.48 4.15
C ARG A 285 -33.52 -9.94 3.85
N ARG A 286 -32.49 -10.78 3.65
CA ARG A 286 -32.65 -12.22 3.45
C ARG A 286 -33.39 -12.89 4.61
N ASN A 287 -33.05 -12.50 5.85
CA ASN A 287 -33.73 -13.01 7.03
C ASN A 287 -35.19 -12.53 7.13
N GLU A 288 -35.49 -11.30 6.71
CA GLU A 288 -36.86 -10.79 6.64
C GLU A 288 -37.70 -11.60 5.63
N ASP A 289 -37.17 -11.82 4.43
CA ASP A 289 -37.85 -12.55 3.36
C ASP A 289 -38.13 -13.99 3.77
N THR A 290 -37.14 -14.69 4.32
CA THR A 290 -37.32 -16.06 4.85
C THR A 290 -38.36 -16.15 5.97
N LEU A 291 -38.46 -15.12 6.83
CA LEU A 291 -39.51 -15.05 7.87
C LEU A 291 -40.90 -14.74 7.30
N ARG A 292 -40.99 -14.01 6.18
CA ARG A 292 -42.24 -13.71 5.46
C ARG A 292 -42.77 -14.92 4.67
N GLU A 293 -41.87 -15.73 4.12
CA GLU A 293 -42.19 -16.94 3.35
C GLU A 293 -42.60 -18.14 4.23
N ARG A 294 -42.42 -18.07 5.56
CA ARG A 294 -42.89 -19.11 6.48
C ARG A 294 -44.43 -19.20 6.47
N PRO A 295 -45.01 -20.41 6.24
CA PRO A 295 -46.46 -20.59 6.31
C PRO A 295 -47.03 -20.17 7.67
N LYS A 296 -48.20 -19.53 7.66
CA LYS A 296 -48.90 -19.01 8.86
C LYS A 296 -49.17 -20.05 9.95
N GLU A 297 -49.14 -21.34 9.62
CA GLU A 297 -49.45 -22.45 10.53
C GLU A 297 -48.37 -22.72 11.59
N ALA A 298 -47.15 -22.21 11.41
CA ALA A 298 -46.09 -22.27 12.43
C ALA A 298 -46.24 -21.21 13.55
N ARG A 299 -47.28 -20.35 13.50
CA ARG A 299 -47.52 -19.26 14.48
C ARG A 299 -48.45 -19.64 15.64
N ARG A 300 -48.44 -20.90 16.10
CA ARG A 300 -49.02 -21.25 17.41
C ARG A 300 -47.91 -21.72 18.36
N PRO A 301 -47.52 -20.93 19.36
CA PRO A 301 -46.95 -21.51 20.56
C PRO A 301 -48.11 -22.20 21.30
N SER A 302 -48.01 -23.51 21.51
CA SER A 302 -48.80 -24.19 22.54
C SER A 302 -48.29 -23.71 23.90
N VAL A 303 -48.82 -22.61 24.40
CA VAL A 303 -48.62 -22.22 25.80
C VAL A 303 -49.48 -23.12 26.68
N SER A 304 -48.89 -24.18 27.21
CA SER A 304 -49.35 -24.75 28.48
C SER A 304 -48.81 -23.85 29.59
N ALA A 305 -49.71 -23.11 30.23
CA ALA A 305 -49.41 -22.33 31.41
C ALA A 305 -49.06 -23.28 32.58
N ALA A 306 -47.79 -23.36 32.95
CA ALA A 306 -47.36 -23.86 34.26
C ALA A 306 -45.96 -23.34 34.60
N SER A 307 -45.90 -22.57 35.69
CA SER A 307 -44.76 -22.21 36.54
C SER A 307 -43.36 -22.15 35.94
N MET A 308 -42.74 -20.98 35.97
CA MET A 308 -41.64 -20.74 36.91
C MET A 308 -41.34 -19.24 37.05
N ALA A 309 -41.20 -18.82 38.31
CA ALA A 309 -40.80 -17.47 38.73
C ALA A 309 -39.38 -17.13 38.24
N PRO A 310 -39.02 -15.84 38.15
CA PRO A 310 -37.75 -15.42 37.56
C PRO A 310 -36.58 -15.74 38.51
N SER A 311 -35.67 -16.60 38.08
CA SER A 311 -34.32 -16.66 38.65
C SER A 311 -33.53 -15.47 38.11
N THR A 312 -33.22 -14.52 38.99
CA THR A 312 -32.21 -13.50 38.78
C THR A 312 -30.84 -14.18 38.69
N GLN A 313 -30.36 -14.45 37.47
CA GLN A 313 -28.95 -14.79 37.23
C GLN A 313 -28.57 -14.43 35.78
N ASP A 314 -27.63 -13.49 35.68
CA ASP A 314 -26.78 -13.13 34.55
C ASP A 314 -27.42 -12.55 33.26
N CYS A 315 -28.04 -11.37 33.41
CA CYS A 315 -27.92 -10.35 32.37
C CYS A 315 -26.53 -9.69 32.50
N GLY A 316 -25.54 -10.27 31.83
CA GLY A 316 -24.26 -9.62 31.56
C GLY A 316 -24.48 -8.37 30.72
N PHE A 317 -24.58 -7.23 31.41
CA PHE A 317 -24.48 -5.89 30.87
C PHE A 317 -23.14 -5.79 30.12
N LEU A 318 -23.13 -5.90 28.78
CA LEU A 318 -21.96 -5.56 27.99
C LEU A 318 -21.84 -4.04 27.96
N SER A 319 -21.22 -3.53 29.03
CA SER A 319 -20.59 -2.23 29.12
C SER A 319 -19.68 -2.01 27.90
N ALA A 320 -19.75 -0.79 27.36
CA ALA A 320 -18.85 -0.25 26.37
C ALA A 320 -17.41 -0.19 26.91
N SER A 321 -16.65 -1.29 26.78
CA SER A 321 -15.19 -1.29 26.95
C SER A 321 -14.57 -2.57 26.36
N ALA A 322 -14.57 -2.69 25.04
CA ALA A 322 -13.69 -3.60 24.34
C ALA A 322 -12.99 -2.81 23.22
N PHE A 323 -11.99 -2.01 23.63
CA PHE A 323 -11.03 -1.44 22.70
C PHE A 323 -9.97 -2.50 22.36
N PRO A 324 -9.48 -2.58 21.10
CA PRO A 324 -8.50 -3.57 20.73
C PRO A 324 -7.11 -3.18 21.29
N GLY A 325 -6.67 -3.91 22.31
CA GLY A 325 -5.32 -3.87 22.86
C GLY A 325 -4.28 -4.70 22.07
N ASP A 326 -4.69 -5.38 21.00
CA ASP A 326 -3.86 -6.42 20.36
C ASP A 326 -2.92 -5.92 19.24
N CYS A 327 -2.83 -4.61 19.02
CA CYS A 327 -1.92 -4.05 18.02
C CYS A 327 -0.47 -3.87 18.54
N LEU A 328 -0.24 -3.90 19.85
CA LEU A 328 1.11 -3.83 20.44
C LEU A 328 1.84 -5.18 20.38
N ALA A 329 1.12 -6.30 20.41
CA ALA A 329 1.69 -7.64 20.29
C ALA A 329 2.25 -7.93 18.89
N ALA A 330 1.60 -7.39 17.84
CA ALA A 330 2.09 -7.50 16.47
C ALA A 330 3.39 -6.70 16.22
N GLY A 331 3.57 -5.56 16.91
CA GLY A 331 4.78 -4.76 16.84
C GLY A 331 5.98 -5.38 17.56
N ALA A 332 5.73 -6.07 18.69
CA ALA A 332 6.78 -6.80 19.42
C ALA A 332 7.29 -8.04 18.66
N SER A 333 6.42 -8.70 17.87
CA SER A 333 6.79 -9.88 17.09
C SER A 333 7.69 -9.54 15.89
N LEU A 334 7.51 -8.36 15.27
CA LEU A 334 8.36 -7.88 14.18
C LEU A 334 9.77 -7.46 14.65
N LEU A 335 9.90 -7.03 15.91
CA LEU A 335 11.21 -6.76 16.54
C LEU A 335 11.98 -8.04 16.86
N ALA A 336 11.29 -9.14 17.16
CA ALA A 336 11.90 -10.45 17.41
C ALA A 336 12.40 -11.12 16.12
N GLU A 337 11.68 -10.96 15.00
CA GLU A 337 12.12 -11.46 13.68
C GLU A 337 13.27 -10.65 13.08
N ALA A 338 13.31 -9.33 13.33
CA ALA A 338 14.45 -8.49 12.95
C ALA A 338 15.73 -8.81 13.74
N ALA A 339 15.62 -9.35 14.96
CA ALA A 339 16.76 -9.78 15.78
C ALA A 339 17.41 -11.10 15.30
N ALA A 340 16.73 -11.87 14.43
CA ALA A 340 17.22 -13.14 13.92
C ALA A 340 18.08 -13.02 12.64
N LEU A 341 18.12 -11.84 12.00
CA LEU A 341 18.92 -11.57 10.80
C LEU A 341 20.14 -10.72 11.19
N GLY A 342 21.26 -11.39 11.47
CA GLY A 342 22.40 -10.85 12.21
C GLY A 342 23.14 -9.66 11.59
N GLY A 343 23.72 -8.83 12.49
CA GLY A 343 24.71 -7.81 12.13
C GLY A 343 25.14 -6.86 13.26
N GLY A 344 26.03 -7.31 14.18
CA GLY A 344 27.00 -6.47 14.93
C GLY A 344 26.46 -5.48 15.99
N GLU A 345 26.70 -5.79 17.27
CA GLU A 345 26.09 -5.15 18.47
C GLU A 345 26.28 -3.63 18.65
N GLU A 346 27.28 -2.98 18.05
CA GLU A 346 27.51 -1.53 18.24
C GLU A 346 26.77 -0.63 17.20
N ALA A 347 26.41 -1.17 16.03
CA ALA A 347 25.63 -0.43 15.01
C ALA A 347 24.11 -0.48 15.27
N HIS A 348 23.66 -1.41 16.11
CA HIS A 348 22.25 -1.62 16.45
C HIS A 348 21.68 -0.56 17.39
N GLY A 349 22.49 0.02 18.28
CA GLY A 349 22.02 1.00 19.28
C GLY A 349 21.58 2.34 18.69
N LEU A 350 22.33 2.87 17.72
CA LEU A 350 22.04 4.15 17.06
C LEU A 350 20.88 4.03 16.05
N ARG A 351 20.81 2.91 15.31
CA ARG A 351 19.72 2.61 14.36
C ARG A 351 18.39 2.35 15.08
N SER A 352 18.43 1.72 16.26
CA SER A 352 17.25 1.53 17.11
C SER A 352 16.74 2.84 17.70
N ALA A 353 17.63 3.74 18.15
CA ALA A 353 17.24 5.01 18.76
C ALA A 353 16.58 5.97 17.76
N GLN A 354 17.12 6.09 16.53
CA GLN A 354 16.55 6.95 15.49
C GLN A 354 15.22 6.39 14.94
N LEU A 355 15.12 5.06 14.78
CA LEU A 355 13.87 4.41 14.38
C LEU A 355 12.80 4.49 15.47
N CYS A 356 13.17 4.29 16.74
CA CYS A 356 12.27 4.51 17.88
C CYS A 356 11.82 5.96 17.98
N ALA A 357 12.70 6.93 17.73
CA ALA A 357 12.34 8.36 17.72
C ALA A 357 11.34 8.67 16.58
N ALA A 358 11.55 8.12 15.39
CA ALA A 358 10.64 8.28 14.25
C ALA A 358 9.27 7.63 14.50
N LEU A 359 9.24 6.41 15.04
CA LEU A 359 8.00 5.71 15.40
C LEU A 359 7.26 6.39 16.55
N THR A 360 7.99 6.95 17.52
CA THR A 360 7.41 7.73 18.63
C THR A 360 6.83 9.05 18.14
N ALA A 361 7.50 9.72 17.19
CA ALA A 361 6.97 10.93 16.55
C ALA A 361 5.70 10.63 15.74
N ALA A 362 5.66 9.53 14.99
CA ALA A 362 4.47 9.07 14.27
C ALA A 362 3.31 8.72 15.22
N ALA A 363 3.61 8.11 16.37
CA ALA A 363 2.61 7.81 17.40
C ALA A 363 2.06 9.09 18.06
N ARG A 364 2.90 10.10 18.31
CA ARG A 364 2.47 11.41 18.84
C ARG A 364 1.58 12.15 17.85
N TRP A 365 1.96 12.18 16.58
CA TRP A 365 1.13 12.78 15.52
C TRP A 365 -0.25 12.11 15.42
N ARG A 366 -0.32 10.78 15.56
CA ARG A 366 -1.59 10.03 15.60
C ARG A 366 -2.48 10.45 16.77
N ASP A 367 -1.90 10.70 17.94
CA ASP A 367 -2.66 11.07 19.13
C ASP A 367 -3.05 12.57 19.10
N GLU A 368 -2.21 13.45 18.55
CA GLU A 368 -2.54 14.85 18.26
C GLU A 368 -3.66 14.99 17.22
N ALA A 369 -3.60 14.21 16.13
CA ALA A 369 -4.65 14.15 15.12
C ALA A 369 -5.99 13.65 15.70
N ARG A 370 -5.95 12.68 16.63
CA ARG A 370 -7.14 12.21 17.35
C ARG A 370 -7.72 13.25 18.30
N VAL A 371 -6.87 14.05 18.95
CA VAL A 371 -7.32 15.15 19.82
C VAL A 371 -7.93 16.27 18.99
N ALA A 372 -7.32 16.63 17.86
CA ALA A 372 -7.87 17.62 16.92
C ALA A 372 -9.25 17.19 16.37
N LEU A 373 -9.40 15.92 15.97
CA LEU A 373 -10.68 15.39 15.50
C LEU A 373 -11.77 15.31 16.59
N ARG A 374 -11.39 15.25 17.86
CA ARG A 374 -12.32 15.31 19.01
C ARG A 374 -12.70 16.74 19.39
N ALA A 375 -11.79 17.69 19.19
CA ALA A 375 -12.03 19.12 19.43
C ALA A 375 -12.98 19.74 18.39
N GLU A 376 -13.03 19.19 17.17
CA GLU A 376 -13.98 19.60 16.12
C GLU A 376 -15.38 18.95 16.27
N SER A 377 -15.54 18.00 17.19
CA SER A 377 -16.80 17.29 17.46
C SER A 377 -17.42 17.62 18.82
N SER A 378 -16.89 18.65 19.49
CA SER A 378 -17.46 19.29 20.70
C SER A 378 -17.88 20.72 20.34
#